data_AF-A0A0N0AWC2-F1
#
_entry.id   AF-A0A0N0AWC2-F1
#
_cell.length_a   1.000
_cell.length_b   1.000
_cell.length_c   1.000
_cell.angle_alpha   90.00
_cell.angle_beta   90.00
_cell.angle_gamma   90.00
#
_symmetry.space_group_name_H-M   'P 1'
#
loop_
_entity.id
_entity.type
_entity.pdbx_description
1 polymer ?
#
loop_
_entity_poly.entity_id
_entity_poly.type
_entity_poly.pdbx_seq_one_letter_code
_entity_poly.pdbx_strand_id
1 'polypeptide(L)'
;MYQTPQQYSPVMPYETPPPPRRRVLPLLLLPPVLLALLIFGGSYAVSPEPDVEMQAGFAFVEIDGRDVVLAPYARHGVRGVFQLMTQDLFQVRLAATDPATGEVLWDTQLSDRLSWEASVLAAGRHHAYLATDSGLVVVALADGSVVVEGAGVPGLGDAFAAARTAYAYDPESRRVMAMNAAGGVVAVRLDEVTATPVDPQTAAAWSDRLSVQRGPGAPTTATGVEAALNGGAERIALRQAPGGVPGSVLVRVTADGRELPVGATTFHGARLVVDGVTAVAAATGHVLVEHQRSADDTGVALSLVSLATGQVTATLTVDSRVERALVGPDGITALTAGEVFAAARGDGRVVPLDVGSADFFGTHR
;
A
#
# COMPACT_ATOMS: atom_id res chain seq x y z
N MET A 1 -59.73 47.98 65.85
CA MET A 1 -59.66 46.67 65.17
C MET A 1 -60.53 46.74 63.94
N TYR A 2 -59.95 46.93 62.75
CA TYR A 2 -60.68 46.94 61.48
C TYR A 2 -60.43 45.60 60.78
N GLN A 3 -61.50 44.84 60.55
CA GLN A 3 -61.49 43.64 59.71
C GLN A 3 -61.38 44.07 58.24
N THR A 4 -60.31 43.67 57.57
CA THR A 4 -60.13 43.84 56.13
C THR A 4 -61.12 42.93 55.38
N PRO A 5 -61.87 43.43 54.39
CA PRO A 5 -62.80 42.62 53.61
C PRO A 5 -62.05 41.61 52.73
N GLN A 6 -62.63 40.41 52.56
CA GLN A 6 -62.07 39.38 51.68
C GLN A 6 -62.01 39.87 50.24
N GLN A 7 -60.80 39.91 49.68
CA GLN A 7 -60.57 40.15 48.25
C GLN A 7 -61.04 38.92 47.47
N TYR A 8 -62.05 39.10 46.61
CA TYR A 8 -62.40 38.12 45.60
C TYR A 8 -61.29 38.03 44.56
N SER A 9 -60.74 36.84 44.35
CA SER A 9 -59.80 36.59 43.25
C SER A 9 -60.53 36.73 41.90
N PRO A 10 -59.97 37.49 40.94
CA PRO A 10 -60.57 37.62 39.62
C PRO A 10 -60.60 36.27 38.91
N VAL A 11 -61.73 35.97 38.27
CA VAL A 11 -61.89 34.81 37.38
C VAL A 11 -60.86 34.94 36.26
N MET A 12 -59.92 34.00 36.20
CA MET A 12 -58.89 33.97 35.15
C MET A 12 -59.57 33.94 33.77
N PRO A 13 -59.14 34.76 32.80
CA PRO A 13 -59.67 34.70 31.44
C PRO A 13 -59.38 33.32 30.84
N TYR A 14 -60.37 32.78 30.12
CA TYR A 14 -60.30 31.49 29.43
C TYR A 14 -58.96 31.31 28.70
N GLU A 15 -58.23 30.25 29.07
CA GLU A 15 -57.07 29.77 28.34
C GLU A 15 -57.51 29.47 26.90
N THR A 16 -57.11 30.31 25.93
CA THR A 16 -57.33 30.01 24.53
C THR A 16 -56.47 28.81 24.16
N PRO A 17 -57.04 27.72 23.62
CA PRO A 17 -56.26 26.55 23.25
C PRO A 17 -55.18 26.98 22.25
N PRO A 18 -53.90 26.61 22.47
CA PRO A 18 -52.82 27.00 21.58
C PRO A 18 -53.14 26.51 20.15
N PRO A 19 -52.92 27.35 19.13
CA PRO A 19 -53.20 26.95 17.76
C PRO A 19 -52.43 25.67 17.43
N PRO A 20 -53.06 24.69 16.75
CA PRO A 20 -52.41 23.44 16.42
C PRO A 20 -51.16 23.75 15.59
N ARG A 21 -49.97 23.46 16.13
CA ARG A 21 -48.70 23.48 15.40
C ARG A 21 -48.80 22.46 14.26
N ARG A 22 -49.36 22.89 13.12
CA ARG A 22 -49.39 22.08 11.89
C ARG A 22 -47.95 21.75 11.54
N ARG A 23 -47.64 20.46 11.48
CA ARG A 23 -46.36 19.89 11.03
C ARG A 23 -46.17 20.15 9.53
N VAL A 24 -46.08 21.41 9.11
CA VAL A 24 -45.82 21.82 7.70
C VAL A 24 -44.32 21.88 7.41
N LEU A 25 -43.48 21.89 8.45
CA LEU A 25 -42.02 21.90 8.35
C LEU A 25 -41.42 20.77 7.46
N PRO A 26 -41.89 19.51 7.46
CA PRO A 26 -41.23 18.45 6.70
C PRO A 26 -41.41 18.58 5.17
N LEU A 27 -42.48 19.23 4.69
CA LEU A 27 -42.72 19.39 3.24
C LEU A 27 -41.89 20.52 2.62
N LEU A 28 -41.57 21.57 3.39
CA LEU A 28 -40.73 22.68 2.91
C LEU A 28 -39.26 22.28 2.76
N LEU A 29 -38.80 21.28 3.52
CA LEU A 29 -37.43 20.77 3.43
C LEU A 29 -37.25 19.71 2.33
N LEU A 30 -38.33 19.18 1.76
CA LEU A 30 -38.24 18.14 0.73
C LEU A 30 -37.49 18.61 -0.53
N PRO A 31 -37.80 19.78 -1.14
CA PRO A 31 -37.06 20.23 -2.33
C PRO A 31 -35.54 20.41 -2.11
N PRO A 32 -35.05 21.10 -1.04
CA PRO A 32 -33.62 21.25 -0.84
C PRO A 32 -32.93 19.92 -0.49
N VAL A 33 -33.61 18.99 0.22
CA VAL A 33 -33.06 17.66 0.49
C VAL A 33 -32.94 16.84 -0.80
N LEU A 34 -33.96 16.85 -1.66
CA LEU A 34 -33.90 16.16 -2.95
C LEU A 34 -32.82 16.77 -3.86
N LEU A 35 -32.70 18.10 -3.87
CA LEU A 35 -31.63 18.79 -4.59
C LEU A 35 -30.25 18.40 -4.06
N ALA A 36 -30.06 18.37 -2.74
CA ALA A 36 -28.80 17.94 -2.13
C ALA A 36 -28.49 16.47 -2.45
N LEU A 37 -29.46 15.57 -2.37
CA LEU A 37 -29.29 14.17 -2.75
C LEU A 37 -28.93 14.02 -4.23
N LEU A 38 -29.55 14.80 -5.11
CA LEU A 38 -29.25 14.78 -6.54
C LEU A 38 -27.85 15.35 -6.83
N ILE A 39 -27.46 16.45 -6.19
CA ILE A 39 -26.14 17.04 -6.38
C ILE A 39 -25.06 16.12 -5.82
N PHE A 40 -25.15 15.74 -4.54
CA PHE A 40 -24.07 14.99 -3.90
C PHE A 40 -24.13 13.49 -4.24
N GLY A 41 -25.29 12.85 -4.11
CA GLY A 41 -25.46 11.44 -4.44
C GLY A 41 -25.34 11.18 -5.95
N GLY A 42 -25.94 12.05 -6.77
CA GLY A 42 -25.81 11.98 -8.23
C GLY A 42 -24.36 12.20 -8.68
N SER A 43 -23.65 13.23 -8.15
CA SER A 43 -22.24 13.43 -8.50
C SER A 43 -21.36 12.26 -8.08
N TYR A 44 -21.56 11.68 -6.89
CA TYR A 44 -20.80 10.51 -6.45
C TYR A 44 -21.02 9.29 -7.37
N ALA A 45 -22.26 9.07 -7.82
CA ALA A 45 -22.61 7.94 -8.68
C ALA A 45 -22.05 8.04 -10.10
N VAL A 46 -21.84 9.25 -10.61
CA VAL A 46 -21.31 9.48 -11.98
C VAL A 46 -19.83 9.89 -12.00
N SER A 47 -19.22 10.16 -10.85
CA SER A 47 -17.80 10.50 -10.78
C SER A 47 -16.94 9.26 -11.01
N PRO A 48 -15.82 9.40 -11.74
CA PRO A 48 -14.85 8.33 -11.83
C PRO A 48 -14.32 7.98 -10.45
N GLU A 49 -13.82 6.75 -10.32
CA GLU A 49 -13.07 6.36 -9.14
C GLU A 49 -11.74 7.13 -9.11
N PRO A 50 -11.21 7.43 -7.91
CA PRO A 50 -9.91 8.06 -7.81
C PRO A 50 -8.84 7.15 -8.43
N ASP A 51 -7.87 7.74 -9.11
CA ASP A 51 -6.74 6.99 -9.63
C ASP A 51 -5.81 6.65 -8.46
N VAL A 52 -5.38 5.40 -8.37
CA VAL A 52 -4.53 4.89 -7.28
C VAL A 52 -3.24 4.36 -7.90
N GLU A 53 -2.12 4.98 -7.52
CA GLU A 53 -0.79 4.60 -7.99
C GLU A 53 0.04 4.09 -6.81
N MET A 54 0.54 2.87 -6.91
CA MET A 54 1.36 2.28 -5.85
C MET A 54 2.75 2.90 -5.81
N GLN A 55 3.22 3.30 -4.63
CA GLN A 55 4.56 3.87 -4.50
C GLN A 55 5.63 2.80 -4.31
N ALA A 56 6.86 3.19 -4.67
CA ALA A 56 8.01 2.31 -4.59
C ALA A 56 8.35 1.98 -3.13
N GLY A 57 8.10 0.73 -2.73
CA GLY A 57 8.57 0.17 -1.47
C GLY A 57 7.47 -0.08 -0.47
N PHE A 58 6.91 -1.29 -0.57
CA PHE A 58 6.07 -1.92 0.45
C PHE A 58 6.88 -2.95 1.23
N ALA A 59 6.38 -3.34 2.40
CA ALA A 59 7.00 -4.34 3.26
C ALA A 59 5.96 -5.25 3.93
N PHE A 60 6.34 -6.50 4.21
CA PHE A 60 5.58 -7.36 5.11
C PHE A 60 5.93 -7.06 6.56
N VAL A 61 4.91 -7.06 7.42
CA VAL A 61 5.00 -6.84 8.86
C VAL A 61 4.05 -7.79 9.56
N GLU A 62 4.25 -8.01 10.86
CA GLU A 62 3.32 -8.77 11.69
C GLU A 62 2.56 -7.80 12.61
N ILE A 63 1.23 -7.83 12.57
CA ILE A 63 0.34 -7.05 13.47
C ILE A 63 -0.59 -8.04 14.17
N ASP A 64 -0.50 -8.12 15.49
CA ASP A 64 -1.31 -9.02 16.32
C ASP A 64 -1.30 -10.49 15.85
N GLY A 65 -0.13 -10.98 15.39
CA GLY A 65 0.04 -12.35 14.91
C GLY A 65 -0.47 -12.59 13.48
N ARG A 66 -0.77 -11.52 12.72
CA ARG A 66 -1.18 -11.61 11.32
C ARG A 66 -0.12 -10.98 10.42
N ASP A 67 0.20 -11.66 9.33
CA ASP A 67 0.98 -11.06 8.24
C ASP A 67 0.18 -9.95 7.59
N VAL A 68 0.80 -8.78 7.44
CA VAL A 68 0.21 -7.57 6.88
C VAL A 68 1.19 -6.96 5.90
N VAL A 69 0.68 -6.40 4.80
CA VAL A 69 1.49 -5.65 3.85
C VAL A 69 1.26 -4.16 4.09
N LEU A 70 2.34 -3.44 4.35
CA LEU A 70 2.34 -1.98 4.40
C LEU A 70 2.69 -1.44 3.02
N ALA A 71 1.78 -0.68 2.42
CA ALA A 71 1.91 -0.23 1.06
C ALA A 71 1.62 1.28 0.95
N PRO A 72 2.65 2.11 0.69
CA PRO A 72 2.43 3.52 0.39
C PRO A 72 1.85 3.65 -1.02
N TYR A 73 0.90 4.54 -1.20
CA TYR A 73 0.28 4.80 -2.51
C TYR A 73 -0.13 6.27 -2.65
N ALA A 74 -0.13 6.76 -3.88
CA ALA A 74 -0.68 8.04 -4.27
C ALA A 74 -2.13 7.85 -4.71
N ARG A 75 -2.98 8.79 -4.33
CA ARG A 75 -4.38 8.85 -4.72
C ARG A 75 -4.63 10.20 -5.38
N HIS A 76 -5.11 10.16 -6.63
CA HIS A 76 -5.41 11.34 -7.41
C HIS A 76 -6.92 11.43 -7.68
N GLY A 77 -7.48 12.61 -7.43
CA GLY A 77 -8.89 12.89 -7.69
C GLY A 77 -9.82 12.62 -6.51
N VAL A 78 -11.10 12.89 -6.73
CA VAL A 78 -12.16 12.87 -5.74
C VAL A 78 -13.42 12.27 -6.34
N ARG A 79 -14.21 11.59 -5.51
CA ARG A 79 -15.48 10.99 -5.93
C ARG A 79 -16.64 11.88 -5.51
N GLY A 80 -17.16 12.64 -6.46
CA GLY A 80 -18.29 13.54 -6.27
C GLY A 80 -17.94 14.91 -5.66
N VAL A 81 -18.92 15.81 -5.67
CA VAL A 81 -18.76 17.21 -5.24
C VAL A 81 -18.47 17.31 -3.74
N PHE A 82 -18.98 16.37 -2.93
CA PHE A 82 -18.75 16.40 -1.48
C PHE A 82 -17.26 16.21 -1.15
N GLN A 83 -16.63 15.19 -1.72
CA GLN A 83 -15.19 14.96 -1.55
C GLN A 83 -14.38 16.12 -2.14
N LEU A 84 -14.75 16.65 -3.30
CA LEU A 84 -14.09 17.83 -3.87
C LEU A 84 -14.04 19.04 -2.91
N MET A 85 -15.07 19.19 -2.06
CA MET A 85 -15.15 20.29 -1.09
C MET A 85 -14.45 20.01 0.24
N THR A 86 -14.17 18.74 0.56
CA THR A 86 -13.75 18.31 1.91
C THR A 86 -12.45 17.54 1.96
N GLN A 87 -11.96 17.06 0.82
CA GLN A 87 -10.79 16.21 0.68
C GLN A 87 -9.78 16.85 -0.26
N ASP A 88 -8.50 16.54 -0.03
CA ASP A 88 -7.42 16.95 -0.92
C ASP A 88 -7.50 16.20 -2.25
N LEU A 89 -7.21 16.92 -3.35
CA LEU A 89 -7.15 16.34 -4.70
C LEU A 89 -5.99 15.36 -4.87
N PHE A 90 -4.96 15.50 -4.04
CA PHE A 90 -3.74 14.71 -4.07
C PHE A 90 -3.44 14.25 -2.66
N GLN A 91 -3.37 12.94 -2.49
CA GLN A 91 -3.05 12.35 -1.20
C GLN A 91 -1.98 11.30 -1.40
N VAL A 92 -0.99 11.29 -0.50
CA VAL A 92 -0.14 10.12 -0.34
C VAL A 92 -0.49 9.48 0.98
N ARG A 93 -0.71 8.19 0.94
CA ARG A 93 -1.30 7.43 2.03
C ARG A 93 -0.49 6.15 2.24
N LEU A 94 -0.67 5.55 3.42
CA LEU A 94 -0.12 4.26 3.78
C LEU A 94 -1.27 3.36 4.20
N ALA A 95 -1.46 2.27 3.47
CA ALA A 95 -2.40 1.22 3.84
C ALA A 95 -1.67 0.05 4.49
N ALA A 96 -2.33 -0.57 5.46
CA ALA A 96 -1.99 -1.86 6.00
C ALA A 96 -3.06 -2.86 5.58
N THR A 97 -2.70 -3.85 4.76
CA THR A 97 -3.66 -4.81 4.19
C THR A 97 -3.28 -6.24 4.57
N ASP A 98 -4.25 -7.02 5.04
CA ASP A 98 -4.11 -8.47 5.21
C ASP A 98 -4.03 -9.12 3.81
N PRO A 99 -2.87 -9.70 3.43
CA PRO A 99 -2.68 -10.25 2.09
C PRO A 99 -3.39 -11.59 1.88
N ALA A 100 -3.90 -12.23 2.94
CA ALA A 100 -4.70 -13.42 2.83
C ALA A 100 -6.15 -13.10 2.45
N THR A 101 -6.74 -12.04 3.01
CA THR A 101 -8.15 -11.67 2.81
C THR A 101 -8.36 -10.51 1.85
N GLY A 102 -7.35 -9.64 1.67
CA GLY A 102 -7.48 -8.35 1.02
C GLY A 102 -8.08 -7.26 1.91
N GLU A 103 -8.33 -7.56 3.19
CA GLU A 103 -8.91 -6.61 4.15
C GLU A 103 -7.89 -5.52 4.52
N VAL A 104 -8.29 -4.25 4.41
CA VAL A 104 -7.48 -3.13 4.90
C VAL A 104 -7.75 -2.97 6.40
N LEU A 105 -6.68 -3.04 7.20
CA LEU A 105 -6.74 -2.89 8.65
C LEU A 105 -6.80 -1.41 9.05
N TRP A 106 -6.00 -0.59 8.37
CA TRP A 106 -6.00 0.86 8.50
C TRP A 106 -5.39 1.50 7.26
N ASP A 107 -5.72 2.78 7.07
CA ASP A 107 -5.27 3.60 5.95
C ASP A 107 -5.07 5.04 6.44
N THR A 108 -3.80 5.49 6.46
CA THR A 108 -3.41 6.79 7.01
C THR A 108 -2.89 7.72 5.93
N GLN A 109 -3.40 8.94 5.88
CA GLN A 109 -2.86 9.99 5.03
C GLN A 109 -1.51 10.46 5.59
N LEU A 110 -0.48 10.40 4.75
CA LEU A 110 0.87 10.88 5.07
C LEU A 110 1.11 12.31 4.57
N SER A 111 0.49 12.69 3.45
CA SER A 111 0.72 13.98 2.78
C SER A 111 -0.45 14.38 1.89
N ASP A 112 -0.62 15.68 1.66
CA ASP A 112 -1.60 16.33 0.78
C ASP A 112 -0.95 16.89 -0.52
N ARG A 113 0.32 16.56 -0.76
CA ARG A 113 1.11 17.13 -1.87
C ARG A 113 1.03 16.30 -3.14
N LEU A 114 0.99 17.01 -4.28
CA LEU A 114 0.94 16.45 -5.63
C LEU A 114 2.15 15.57 -6.01
N SER A 115 3.35 15.94 -5.57
CA SER A 115 4.60 15.24 -5.89
C SER A 115 5.30 14.90 -4.59
N TRP A 116 4.92 13.78 -4.00
CA TRP A 116 5.47 13.28 -2.75
C TRP A 116 5.56 11.77 -2.82
N GLU A 117 6.72 11.23 -2.50
CA GLU A 117 6.96 9.79 -2.50
C GLU A 117 7.34 9.31 -1.09
N ALA A 118 6.97 8.06 -0.81
CA ALA A 118 7.17 7.33 0.42
C ALA A 118 7.57 5.89 0.11
N SER A 119 8.42 5.34 0.96
CA SER A 119 8.94 3.97 0.85
C SER A 119 9.07 3.37 2.24
N VAL A 120 8.48 2.21 2.48
CA VAL A 120 8.65 1.49 3.75
C VAL A 120 10.06 0.91 3.79
N LEU A 121 10.86 1.37 4.76
CA LEU A 121 12.24 0.91 4.95
C LEU A 121 12.28 -0.37 5.76
N ALA A 122 11.54 -0.39 6.87
CA ALA A 122 11.52 -1.47 7.83
C ALA A 122 10.33 -1.32 8.78
N ALA A 123 10.03 -2.39 9.51
CA ALA A 123 9.10 -2.37 10.63
C ALA A 123 9.62 -3.21 11.79
N GLY A 124 9.33 -2.75 13.00
CA GLY A 124 9.48 -3.53 14.23
C GLY A 124 8.16 -4.20 14.62
N ARG A 125 7.91 -4.32 15.93
CA ARG A 125 6.65 -4.83 16.51
C ARG A 125 5.61 -3.75 16.76
N HIS A 126 6.04 -2.50 16.92
CA HIS A 126 5.19 -1.37 17.30
C HIS A 126 5.23 -0.26 16.26
N HIS A 127 6.35 -0.11 15.53
CA HIS A 127 6.54 0.99 14.61
C HIS A 127 6.97 0.52 13.22
N ALA A 128 6.47 1.22 12.19
CA ALA A 128 7.00 1.17 10.84
C ALA A 128 7.74 2.48 10.51
N TYR A 129 8.78 2.36 9.69
CA TYR A 129 9.67 3.46 9.33
C TYR A 129 9.63 3.67 7.83
N LEU A 130 9.30 4.89 7.43
CA LEU A 130 9.13 5.28 6.04
C LEU A 130 10.14 6.37 5.66
N ALA A 131 10.85 6.16 4.56
CA ALA A 131 11.59 7.23 3.90
C ALA A 131 10.62 8.01 3.03
N THR A 132 10.57 9.32 3.21
CA THR A 132 9.73 10.22 2.41
C THR A 132 10.53 11.37 1.83
N ASP A 133 9.96 12.09 0.88
CA ASP A 133 10.56 13.33 0.36
C ASP A 133 10.61 14.43 1.43
N SER A 134 9.84 14.31 2.52
CA SER A 134 9.88 15.19 3.69
C SER A 134 10.76 14.65 4.82
N GLY A 135 11.51 13.56 4.62
CA GLY A 135 12.35 12.93 5.65
C GLY A 135 11.78 11.62 6.20
N LEU A 136 12.26 11.20 7.37
CA LEU A 136 11.79 9.99 8.04
C LEU A 136 10.40 10.20 8.65
N VAL A 137 9.48 9.27 8.40
CA VAL A 137 8.19 9.20 9.09
C VAL A 137 8.13 7.88 9.85
N VAL A 138 7.71 7.94 11.12
CA VAL A 138 7.49 6.77 11.97
C VAL A 138 6.00 6.66 12.27
N VAL A 139 5.41 5.53 11.92
CA VAL A 139 3.98 5.24 12.14
C VAL A 139 3.80 4.12 13.15
N ALA A 140 2.75 4.18 13.95
CA ALA A 140 2.35 3.10 14.84
C ALA A 140 1.70 1.99 14.03
N LEU A 141 2.11 0.73 14.23
CA LEU A 141 1.53 -0.41 13.53
C LEU A 141 0.10 -0.73 14.00
N ALA A 142 -0.24 -0.36 15.24
CA ALA A 142 -1.54 -0.70 15.83
C ALA A 142 -2.73 -0.02 15.10
N ASP A 143 -2.56 1.22 14.66
CA ASP A 143 -3.63 2.03 14.08
C ASP A 143 -3.20 2.89 12.87
N GLY A 144 -1.93 2.82 12.47
CA GLY A 144 -1.36 3.60 11.38
C GLY A 144 -1.01 5.05 11.73
N SER A 145 -1.26 5.50 12.97
CA SER A 145 -1.05 6.90 13.35
C SER A 145 0.42 7.33 13.23
N VAL A 146 0.65 8.55 12.76
CA VAL A 146 2.00 9.13 12.69
C VAL A 146 2.47 9.48 14.11
N VAL A 147 3.57 8.84 14.54
CA VAL A 147 4.14 9.03 15.88
C VAL A 147 5.12 10.21 15.89
N VAL A 148 6.04 10.22 14.92
CA VAL A 148 7.02 11.30 14.71
C VAL A 148 7.36 11.41 13.23
N GLU A 149 7.68 12.61 12.76
CA GLU A 149 8.08 12.88 11.38
C GLU A 149 9.15 13.96 11.27
N GLY A 150 10.07 13.82 10.31
CA GLY A 150 11.09 14.82 9.97
C GLY A 150 11.87 15.31 11.19
N ALA A 151 11.88 16.64 11.41
CA ALA A 151 12.53 17.27 12.56
C ALA A 151 11.95 16.84 13.93
N GLY A 152 10.74 16.29 13.94
CA GLY A 152 10.11 15.77 15.16
C GLY A 152 10.76 14.51 15.71
N VAL A 153 11.60 13.81 14.92
CA VAL A 153 12.33 12.61 15.35
C VAL A 153 13.49 13.02 16.28
N PRO A 154 13.44 12.72 17.60
CA PRO A 154 14.48 13.14 18.52
C PRO A 154 15.85 12.58 18.13
N GLY A 155 16.88 13.42 18.13
CA GLY A 155 18.26 13.03 17.79
C GLY A 155 18.58 12.99 16.29
N LEU A 156 17.60 13.15 15.40
CA LEU A 156 17.84 13.30 13.96
C LEU A 156 18.44 14.69 13.64
N GLY A 157 18.12 15.67 14.48
CA GLY A 157 18.59 17.05 14.44
C GLY A 157 17.69 17.96 13.59
N ASP A 158 17.77 19.27 13.85
CA ASP A 158 16.98 20.29 13.14
C ASP A 158 17.36 20.38 11.65
N ALA A 159 18.55 19.90 11.30
CA ALA A 159 19.07 19.78 9.95
C ALA A 159 18.90 18.34 9.43
N PHE A 160 17.71 17.75 9.53
CA PHE A 160 17.45 16.44 8.92
C PHE A 160 17.45 16.54 7.39
N ALA A 161 17.72 15.44 6.69
CA ALA A 161 17.69 15.43 5.23
C ALA A 161 16.29 15.09 4.71
N ALA A 162 15.68 16.01 3.98
CA ALA A 162 14.41 15.80 3.27
C ALA A 162 14.67 15.10 1.92
N ALA A 163 15.17 13.88 1.97
CA ALA A 163 15.47 13.06 0.80
C ALA A 163 15.35 11.58 1.16
N ARG A 164 14.61 10.79 0.36
CA ARG A 164 14.41 9.36 0.64
C ARG A 164 15.71 8.57 0.72
N THR A 165 16.68 8.89 -0.14
CA THR A 165 18.01 8.28 -0.15
C THR A 165 18.87 8.59 1.06
N ALA A 166 18.48 9.54 1.89
CA ALA A 166 19.16 9.78 3.14
C ALA A 166 18.83 8.71 4.18
N TYR A 167 17.92 7.79 3.88
CA TYR A 167 17.46 6.74 4.79
C TYR A 167 17.58 5.36 4.15
N ALA A 168 17.97 4.37 4.95
CA ALA A 168 18.01 2.98 4.53
C ALA A 168 17.88 2.05 5.74
N TYR A 169 17.56 0.79 5.49
CA TYR A 169 17.54 -0.23 6.53
C TYR A 169 18.85 -1.03 6.56
N ASP A 170 19.42 -1.20 7.75
CA ASP A 170 20.52 -2.11 8.03
C ASP A 170 19.96 -3.44 8.59
N PRO A 171 19.91 -4.51 7.77
CA PRO A 171 19.39 -5.80 8.22
C PRO A 171 20.29 -6.50 9.24
N GLU A 172 21.60 -6.24 9.24
CA GLU A 172 22.55 -6.91 10.15
C GLU A 172 22.39 -6.41 11.58
N SER A 173 22.28 -5.09 11.75
CA SER A 173 22.10 -4.47 13.06
C SER A 173 20.63 -4.25 13.45
N ARG A 174 19.70 -4.47 12.51
CA ARG A 174 18.26 -4.22 12.64
C ARG A 174 17.96 -2.77 13.03
N ARG A 175 18.46 -1.82 12.24
CA ARG A 175 18.32 -0.38 12.47
C ARG A 175 18.00 0.36 11.19
N VAL A 176 17.24 1.44 11.30
CA VAL A 176 17.08 2.41 10.23
C VAL A 176 18.24 3.40 10.32
N MET A 177 19.03 3.47 9.27
CA MET A 177 20.15 4.38 9.12
C MET A 177 19.65 5.66 8.49
N ALA A 178 20.07 6.80 9.02
CA ALA A 178 19.69 8.12 8.52
C ALA A 178 20.91 9.03 8.40
N MET A 179 20.99 9.79 7.31
CA MET A 179 21.96 10.85 7.09
C MET A 179 21.28 12.20 7.33
N ASN A 180 21.85 13.02 8.22
CA ASN A 180 21.39 14.39 8.39
C ASN A 180 21.99 15.31 7.29
N ALA A 181 21.49 16.53 7.17
CA ALA A 181 21.93 17.51 6.17
C ALA A 181 23.39 17.98 6.37
N ALA A 182 23.98 17.75 7.54
CA ALA A 182 25.41 17.97 7.80
C ALA A 182 26.29 16.78 7.37
N GLY A 183 25.70 15.70 6.85
CA GLY A 183 26.39 14.46 6.45
C GLY A 183 26.68 13.51 7.62
N GLY A 184 26.23 13.82 8.83
CA GLY A 184 26.32 12.93 9.98
C GLY A 184 25.36 11.76 9.85
N VAL A 185 25.83 10.56 10.18
CA VAL A 185 25.01 9.33 10.17
C VAL A 185 24.53 9.02 11.58
N VAL A 186 23.24 8.76 11.71
CA VAL A 186 22.58 8.32 12.93
C VAL A 186 21.80 7.03 12.65
N ALA A 187 21.41 6.33 13.71
CA ALA A 187 20.59 5.13 13.62
C ALA A 187 19.40 5.20 14.56
N VAL A 188 18.26 4.73 14.08
CA VAL A 188 17.05 4.47 14.86
C VAL A 188 16.89 2.97 14.97
N ARG A 189 16.89 2.42 16.19
CA ARG A 189 16.61 1.00 16.38
C ARG A 189 15.13 0.73 16.11
N LEU A 190 14.81 -0.45 15.58
CA LEU A 190 13.42 -0.85 15.41
C LEU A 190 12.67 -0.80 16.76
N ASP A 191 11.44 -0.31 16.71
CA ASP A 191 10.56 0.03 17.84
C ASP A 191 10.99 1.21 18.71
N GLU A 192 12.08 1.89 18.39
CA GLU A 192 12.46 3.16 19.02
C GLU A 192 12.11 4.35 18.10
N VAL A 193 11.90 5.52 18.68
CA VAL A 193 11.62 6.77 17.94
C VAL A 193 12.76 7.77 18.00
N THR A 194 13.83 7.46 18.74
CA THR A 194 14.98 8.34 18.93
C THR A 194 16.14 7.87 18.06
N ALA A 195 16.70 8.77 17.28
CA ALA A 195 17.92 8.55 16.53
C ALA A 195 19.15 8.77 17.44
N THR A 196 20.14 7.91 17.29
CA THR A 196 21.39 7.96 18.06
C THR A 196 22.59 8.00 17.11
N PRO A 197 23.64 8.79 17.40
CA PRO A 197 24.87 8.74 16.64
C PRO A 197 25.46 7.33 16.63
N VAL A 198 25.90 6.88 15.46
CA VAL A 198 26.63 5.61 15.34
C VAL A 198 28.13 5.82 15.52
N ASP A 199 28.87 4.73 15.72
CA ASP A 199 30.33 4.81 15.79
C ASP A 199 30.94 5.27 14.45
N PRO A 200 32.17 5.83 14.45
CA PRO A 200 32.78 6.39 13.23
C PRO A 200 32.96 5.39 12.09
N GLN A 201 33.17 4.10 12.40
CA GLN A 201 33.36 3.08 11.38
C GLN A 201 32.04 2.78 10.66
N THR A 202 30.95 2.62 11.43
CA THR A 202 29.60 2.46 10.87
C THR A 202 29.19 3.70 10.08
N ALA A 203 29.46 4.91 10.60
CA ALA A 203 29.15 6.16 9.92
C ALA A 203 29.83 6.24 8.55
N ALA A 204 31.13 5.92 8.47
CA ALA A 204 31.88 5.92 7.21
C ALA A 204 31.37 4.87 6.21
N ALA A 205 30.99 3.68 6.68
CA ALA A 205 30.45 2.64 5.80
C ALA A 205 29.09 3.01 5.18
N TRP A 206 28.27 3.75 5.93
CA TRP A 206 26.94 4.17 5.49
C TRP A 206 26.93 5.52 4.77
N SER A 207 27.90 6.39 4.99
CA SER A 207 27.97 7.69 4.28
C SER A 207 28.12 7.54 2.77
N ASP A 208 28.69 6.43 2.30
CA ASP A 208 28.83 6.12 0.87
C ASP A 208 27.54 5.52 0.26
N ARG A 209 26.65 5.00 1.11
CA ARG A 209 25.39 4.34 0.70
C ARG A 209 24.20 5.30 0.73
N LEU A 210 24.19 6.20 1.70
CA LEU A 210 23.16 7.22 1.87
C LEU A 210 23.50 8.45 1.05
N SER A 211 22.50 9.17 0.57
CA SER A 211 22.71 10.41 -0.17
C SER A 211 21.62 11.44 0.10
N VAL A 212 22.01 12.71 0.13
CA VAL A 212 21.08 13.85 0.13
C VAL A 212 20.90 14.47 -1.26
N GLN A 213 21.74 14.08 -2.23
CA GLN A 213 21.83 14.73 -3.56
C GLN A 213 21.29 13.88 -4.70
N ARG A 214 21.11 12.56 -4.49
CA ARG A 214 20.76 11.61 -5.55
C ARG A 214 19.51 10.84 -5.13
N GLY A 215 18.45 10.82 -5.94
CA GLY A 215 17.34 9.85 -5.76
C GLY A 215 17.87 8.44 -6.01
N PRO A 216 17.33 7.38 -5.37
CA PRO A 216 17.84 6.05 -5.60
C PRO A 216 17.45 5.66 -7.02
N GLY A 217 18.45 5.28 -7.80
CA GLY A 217 18.25 4.80 -9.16
C GLY A 217 17.44 3.50 -9.16
N ALA A 218 16.50 3.45 -10.09
CA ALA A 218 15.74 2.33 -10.64
C ALA A 218 15.47 1.13 -9.69
N PRO A 219 14.19 0.76 -9.45
CA PRO A 219 13.90 -0.53 -8.82
C PRO A 219 14.66 -1.64 -9.56
N THR A 220 15.28 -2.56 -8.81
CA THR A 220 15.82 -3.79 -9.39
C THR A 220 14.69 -4.43 -10.16
N THR A 221 14.90 -4.71 -11.46
CA THR A 221 13.85 -5.23 -12.33
C THR A 221 13.20 -6.44 -11.66
N ALA A 222 11.91 -6.33 -11.33
CA ALA A 222 11.15 -7.39 -10.65
C ALA A 222 10.88 -8.62 -11.54
N THR A 223 11.54 -8.69 -12.70
CA THR A 223 11.38 -9.78 -13.65
C THR A 223 12.72 -10.26 -14.23
N GLY A 224 12.80 -11.55 -14.56
CA GLY A 224 13.96 -12.21 -15.17
C GLY A 224 13.58 -13.39 -16.07
N VAL A 225 14.54 -14.03 -16.73
CA VAL A 225 14.32 -15.27 -17.51
C VAL A 225 14.72 -16.54 -16.76
N GLU A 226 15.38 -16.37 -15.62
CA GLU A 226 15.80 -17.42 -14.72
C GLU A 226 15.86 -16.87 -13.30
N ALA A 227 15.55 -17.71 -12.30
CA ALA A 227 15.51 -17.34 -10.90
C ALA A 227 15.77 -18.55 -10.00
N ALA A 228 16.36 -18.33 -8.82
CA ALA A 228 16.61 -19.38 -7.83
C ALA A 228 15.31 -19.86 -7.18
N LEU A 229 15.21 -21.17 -6.91
CA LEU A 229 14.14 -21.74 -6.10
C LEU A 229 14.60 -21.78 -4.64
N ASN A 230 13.90 -21.06 -3.76
CA ASN A 230 14.07 -21.10 -2.29
C ASN A 230 15.52 -20.87 -1.81
N GLY A 231 16.28 -20.00 -2.48
CA GLY A 231 17.68 -19.70 -2.14
C GLY A 231 18.66 -20.88 -2.31
N GLY A 232 18.22 -21.97 -2.94
CA GLY A 232 19.03 -23.17 -3.18
C GLY A 232 19.80 -23.15 -4.51
N ALA A 233 20.47 -24.26 -4.81
CA ALA A 233 21.20 -24.45 -6.06
C ALA A 233 20.29 -24.73 -7.28
N GLU A 234 19.03 -25.09 -7.03
CA GLU A 234 18.04 -25.29 -8.09
C GLU A 234 17.44 -23.96 -8.55
N ARG A 235 17.10 -23.90 -9.83
CA ARG A 235 16.59 -22.70 -10.48
C ARG A 235 15.36 -23.04 -11.31
N ILE A 236 14.50 -22.06 -11.51
CA ILE A 236 13.43 -22.09 -12.51
C ILE A 236 13.84 -21.17 -13.64
N ALA A 237 13.59 -21.59 -14.88
CA ALA A 237 13.91 -20.81 -16.04
C ALA A 237 12.84 -20.89 -17.11
N LEU A 238 12.76 -19.85 -17.92
CA LEU A 238 11.99 -19.81 -19.15
C LEU A 238 12.89 -20.27 -20.30
N ARG A 239 12.39 -21.20 -21.11
CA ARG A 239 13.05 -21.70 -22.33
C ARG A 239 12.11 -21.59 -23.50
N GLN A 240 12.65 -21.40 -24.70
CA GLN A 240 11.87 -21.43 -25.93
C GLN A 240 11.03 -22.71 -25.99
N ALA A 241 9.75 -22.58 -26.35
CA ALA A 241 8.88 -23.73 -26.52
C ALA A 241 9.41 -24.68 -27.62
N PRO A 242 9.32 -26.00 -27.42
CA PRO A 242 9.83 -26.98 -28.38
C PRO A 242 9.05 -26.93 -29.71
N GLY A 243 9.68 -27.39 -30.80
CA GLY A 243 9.03 -27.48 -32.11
C GLY A 243 8.85 -26.15 -32.83
N GLY A 244 9.55 -25.09 -32.42
CA GLY A 244 9.48 -23.78 -33.08
C GLY A 244 8.21 -22.99 -32.78
N VAL A 245 7.43 -23.42 -31.79
CA VAL A 245 6.26 -22.68 -31.31
C VAL A 245 6.74 -21.35 -30.71
N PRO A 246 6.15 -20.20 -31.09
CA PRO A 246 6.45 -18.92 -30.46
C PRO A 246 6.09 -18.94 -28.97
N GLY A 247 6.98 -18.45 -28.11
CA GLY A 247 6.78 -18.38 -26.66
C GLY A 247 7.78 -19.20 -25.86
N SER A 248 7.60 -19.20 -24.55
CA SER A 248 8.47 -19.89 -23.59
C SER A 248 7.69 -20.87 -22.72
N VAL A 249 8.35 -21.96 -22.32
CA VAL A 249 7.88 -22.94 -21.35
C VAL A 249 8.74 -22.86 -20.09
N LEU A 250 8.18 -23.29 -18.97
CA LEU A 250 8.91 -23.36 -17.70
C LEU A 250 9.71 -24.67 -17.60
N VAL A 251 10.99 -24.53 -17.24
CA VAL A 251 11.87 -25.66 -16.92
C VAL A 251 12.51 -25.47 -15.55
N ARG A 252 12.60 -26.55 -14.79
CA ARG A 252 13.37 -26.62 -13.55
C ARG A 252 14.78 -27.04 -13.89
N VAL A 253 15.75 -26.20 -13.55
CA VAL A 253 17.18 -26.47 -13.67
C VAL A 253 17.65 -27.01 -12.33
N THR A 254 17.97 -28.30 -12.29
CA THR A 254 18.47 -28.96 -11.09
C THR A 254 19.90 -28.52 -10.75
N ALA A 255 20.36 -28.84 -9.54
CA ALA A 255 21.70 -28.43 -9.07
C ALA A 255 22.86 -28.96 -9.94
N ASP A 256 22.66 -30.06 -10.67
CA ASP A 256 23.64 -30.63 -11.61
C ASP A 256 23.51 -30.08 -13.04
N GLY A 257 22.61 -29.11 -13.25
CA GLY A 257 22.38 -28.45 -14.54
C GLY A 257 21.41 -29.17 -15.46
N ARG A 258 20.83 -30.32 -15.07
CA ARG A 258 19.78 -30.95 -15.89
C ARG A 258 18.51 -30.11 -15.89
N GLU A 259 17.95 -29.90 -17.07
CA GLU A 259 16.68 -29.21 -17.28
C GLU A 259 15.53 -30.23 -17.33
N LEU A 260 14.53 -30.02 -16.48
CA LEU A 260 13.32 -30.84 -16.40
C LEU A 260 12.12 -29.94 -16.74
N PRO A 261 11.29 -30.29 -17.73
CA PRO A 261 10.10 -29.51 -18.04
C PRO A 261 9.15 -29.51 -16.83
N VAL A 262 8.64 -28.34 -16.45
CA VAL A 262 7.65 -28.20 -15.37
C VAL A 262 6.24 -28.46 -15.90
N GLY A 263 5.99 -28.12 -17.17
CA GLY A 263 4.73 -28.38 -17.87
C GLY A 263 4.84 -28.08 -19.37
N ALA A 264 3.71 -28.17 -20.07
CA ALA A 264 3.61 -27.88 -21.50
C ALA A 264 3.03 -26.49 -21.81
N THR A 265 2.61 -25.74 -20.78
CA THR A 265 2.03 -24.40 -20.94
C THR A 265 3.05 -23.45 -21.57
N THR A 266 2.66 -22.83 -22.68
CA THR A 266 3.49 -21.86 -23.41
C THR A 266 3.03 -20.44 -23.11
N PHE A 267 3.99 -19.56 -22.82
CA PHE A 267 3.76 -18.16 -22.46
C PHE A 267 4.45 -17.24 -23.47
N HIS A 268 3.72 -16.29 -24.04
CA HIS A 268 4.26 -15.32 -25.01
C HIS A 268 4.92 -14.13 -24.29
N GLY A 269 6.09 -13.70 -24.75
CA GLY A 269 6.81 -12.56 -24.14
C GLY A 269 7.15 -12.75 -22.65
N ALA A 270 7.29 -13.99 -22.20
CA ALA A 270 7.27 -14.35 -20.79
C ALA A 270 8.50 -13.87 -20.01
N ARG A 271 8.29 -13.54 -18.73
CA ARG A 271 9.31 -13.30 -17.72
C ARG A 271 8.88 -13.87 -16.38
N LEU A 272 9.82 -14.38 -15.60
CA LEU A 272 9.63 -14.80 -14.22
C LEU A 272 9.60 -13.57 -13.33
N VAL A 273 8.65 -13.49 -12.40
CA VAL A 273 8.66 -12.46 -11.36
C VAL A 273 9.62 -12.86 -10.25
N VAL A 274 10.48 -11.94 -9.83
CA VAL A 274 11.58 -12.20 -8.90
C VAL A 274 11.63 -11.20 -7.76
N ASP A 275 12.10 -11.68 -6.61
CA ASP A 275 12.54 -10.88 -5.47
C ASP A 275 14.06 -11.07 -5.34
N GLY A 276 14.81 -10.05 -5.78
CA GLY A 276 16.25 -10.15 -5.99
C GLY A 276 16.61 -11.20 -7.04
N VAL A 277 17.12 -12.35 -6.60
CA VAL A 277 17.48 -13.49 -7.46
C VAL A 277 16.55 -14.69 -7.29
N THR A 278 15.55 -14.60 -6.40
CA THR A 278 14.67 -15.70 -6.05
C THR A 278 13.35 -15.59 -6.79
N ALA A 279 12.84 -16.72 -7.28
CA ALA A 279 11.53 -16.77 -7.90
C ALA A 279 10.45 -16.51 -6.85
N VAL A 280 9.56 -15.58 -7.16
CA VAL A 280 8.38 -15.29 -6.34
C VAL A 280 7.46 -16.51 -6.26
N ALA A 281 6.82 -16.69 -5.09
CA ALA A 281 5.95 -17.82 -4.74
C ALA A 281 6.61 -19.22 -4.72
N ALA A 282 7.92 -19.34 -4.96
CA ALA A 282 8.63 -20.62 -4.98
C ALA A 282 8.50 -21.42 -3.67
N ALA A 283 8.45 -20.71 -2.54
CA ALA A 283 8.33 -21.31 -1.21
C ALA A 283 7.01 -22.08 -1.03
N THR A 284 5.97 -21.69 -1.78
CA THR A 284 4.64 -22.32 -1.74
C THR A 284 4.42 -23.31 -2.90
N GLY A 285 5.49 -23.68 -3.62
CA GLY A 285 5.41 -24.62 -4.73
C GLY A 285 4.81 -24.03 -6.01
N HIS A 286 4.79 -22.70 -6.14
CA HIS A 286 4.33 -21.99 -7.33
C HIS A 286 5.42 -21.05 -7.87
N VAL A 287 5.23 -20.53 -9.07
CA VAL A 287 6.00 -19.40 -9.60
C VAL A 287 5.07 -18.44 -10.30
N LEU A 288 5.37 -17.14 -10.23
CA LEU A 288 4.61 -16.14 -10.96
C LEU A 288 5.32 -15.78 -12.27
N VAL A 289 4.56 -15.82 -13.37
CA VAL A 289 5.03 -15.54 -14.73
C VAL A 289 4.29 -14.33 -15.26
N GLU A 290 5.02 -13.26 -15.55
CA GLU A 290 4.54 -12.16 -16.40
C GLU A 290 4.56 -12.62 -17.85
N HIS A 291 3.48 -12.44 -18.60
CA HIS A 291 3.44 -12.77 -20.02
C HIS A 291 2.42 -11.90 -20.77
N GLN A 292 2.49 -11.94 -22.10
CA GLN A 292 1.45 -11.38 -22.96
C GLN A 292 0.22 -12.28 -22.96
N ARG A 293 -0.98 -11.69 -23.02
CA ARG A 293 -2.26 -12.43 -23.00
C ARG A 293 -2.39 -13.38 -24.18
N SER A 294 -1.85 -13.02 -25.33
CA SER A 294 -1.73 -13.90 -26.49
C SER A 294 -0.60 -13.42 -27.42
N ALA A 295 -0.33 -14.14 -28.51
CA ALA A 295 0.63 -13.71 -29.52
C ALA A 295 0.21 -12.40 -30.24
N ASP A 296 -1.10 -12.12 -30.30
CA ASP A 296 -1.68 -10.97 -30.99
C ASP A 296 -2.17 -9.87 -30.04
N ASP A 297 -2.07 -10.09 -28.72
CA ASP A 297 -2.49 -9.15 -27.68
C ASP A 297 -1.29 -8.76 -26.82
N THR A 298 -0.84 -7.51 -26.97
CA THR A 298 0.29 -6.97 -26.21
C THR A 298 -0.06 -6.65 -24.75
N GLY A 299 -1.32 -6.81 -24.35
CA GLY A 299 -1.74 -6.72 -22.96
C GLY A 299 -0.98 -7.72 -22.08
N VAL A 300 -0.70 -7.31 -20.85
CA VAL A 300 0.07 -8.09 -19.90
C VAL A 300 -0.87 -8.89 -19.00
N ALA A 301 -0.41 -10.07 -18.57
CA ALA A 301 -1.04 -10.91 -17.58
C ALA A 301 0.02 -11.54 -16.66
N LEU A 302 -0.37 -11.78 -15.41
CA LEU A 302 0.41 -12.51 -14.42
C LEU A 302 -0.25 -13.85 -14.19
N SER A 303 0.45 -14.94 -14.48
CA SER A 303 -0.03 -16.29 -14.23
C SER A 303 0.74 -16.95 -13.11
N LEU A 304 0.03 -17.45 -12.11
CA LEU A 304 0.59 -18.28 -11.05
C LEU A 304 0.60 -19.72 -11.53
N VAL A 305 1.78 -20.34 -11.58
CA VAL A 305 2.00 -21.67 -12.14
C VAL A 305 2.47 -22.62 -11.06
N SER A 306 1.80 -23.76 -10.91
CA SER A 306 2.22 -24.82 -9.99
C SER A 306 3.51 -25.47 -10.47
N LEU A 307 4.54 -25.49 -9.63
CA LEU A 307 5.81 -26.16 -9.92
C LEU A 307 5.69 -27.69 -9.97
N ALA A 308 4.65 -28.24 -9.35
CA ALA A 308 4.42 -29.69 -9.33
C ALA A 308 3.76 -30.21 -10.63
N THR A 309 2.91 -29.39 -11.25
CA THR A 309 2.06 -29.82 -12.38
C THR A 309 2.26 -29.02 -13.65
N GLY A 310 2.88 -27.84 -13.57
CA GLY A 310 3.00 -26.87 -14.65
C GLY A 310 1.67 -26.25 -15.10
N GLN A 311 0.60 -26.48 -14.34
CA GLN A 311 -0.72 -25.89 -14.58
C GLN A 311 -0.77 -24.47 -14.05
N VAL A 312 -1.45 -23.60 -14.80
CA VAL A 312 -1.80 -22.25 -14.34
C VAL A 312 -2.96 -22.36 -13.36
N THR A 313 -2.75 -21.93 -12.12
CA THR A 313 -3.75 -22.02 -11.04
C THR A 313 -4.57 -20.73 -10.92
N ALA A 314 -3.97 -19.60 -11.29
CA ALA A 314 -4.62 -18.29 -11.35
C ALA A 314 -3.97 -17.42 -12.43
N THR A 315 -4.75 -16.51 -13.00
CA THR A 315 -4.28 -15.47 -13.92
C THR A 315 -4.89 -14.14 -13.51
N LEU A 316 -4.05 -13.12 -13.38
CA LEU A 316 -4.45 -11.75 -13.13
C LEU A 316 -4.08 -10.89 -14.33
N THR A 317 -5.08 -10.23 -14.90
CA THR A 317 -4.86 -9.26 -15.96
C THR A 317 -4.30 -7.98 -15.38
N VAL A 318 -3.22 -7.47 -15.95
CA VAL A 318 -2.59 -6.20 -15.55
C VAL A 318 -2.45 -5.29 -16.75
N ASP A 319 -2.37 -3.99 -16.50
CA ASP A 319 -2.21 -2.93 -17.50
C ASP A 319 -0.75 -2.61 -17.83
N SER A 320 0.15 -3.06 -16.95
CA SER A 320 1.56 -2.72 -16.94
C SER A 320 2.40 -3.91 -16.46
N ARG A 321 3.72 -3.76 -16.48
CA ARG A 321 4.65 -4.81 -16.03
C ARG A 321 4.77 -4.81 -14.51
N VAL A 322 5.22 -5.92 -13.94
CA VAL A 322 5.53 -5.97 -12.51
C VAL A 322 6.66 -5.00 -12.20
N GLU A 323 6.38 -4.06 -11.33
CA GLU A 323 7.34 -3.05 -10.88
C GLU A 323 8.11 -3.57 -9.67
N ARG A 324 7.40 -4.26 -8.77
CA ARG A 324 7.97 -4.81 -7.54
C ARG A 324 7.20 -6.03 -7.08
N ALA A 325 7.92 -6.97 -6.48
CA ALA A 325 7.34 -8.10 -5.75
C ALA A 325 8.18 -8.36 -4.50
N LEU A 326 7.53 -8.84 -3.44
CA LEU A 326 8.17 -9.19 -2.17
C LEU A 326 7.56 -10.48 -1.65
N VAL A 327 8.38 -11.38 -1.12
CA VAL A 327 7.89 -12.61 -0.49
C VAL A 327 7.82 -12.42 1.02
N GLY A 328 6.64 -12.63 1.59
CA GLY A 328 6.39 -12.57 3.03
C GLY A 328 6.79 -13.85 3.78
N PRO A 329 6.75 -13.83 5.13
CA PRO A 329 7.16 -14.95 5.98
C PRO A 329 6.42 -16.26 5.68
N ASP A 330 5.11 -16.19 5.44
CA ASP A 330 4.27 -17.34 5.10
C ASP A 330 4.36 -17.77 3.62
N GLY A 331 5.28 -17.18 2.85
CA GLY A 331 5.47 -17.44 1.43
C GLY A 331 4.41 -16.78 0.52
N ILE A 332 3.49 -16.01 1.10
CA ILE A 332 2.59 -15.12 0.36
C ILE A 332 3.45 -14.06 -0.33
N THR A 333 3.17 -13.77 -1.60
CA THR A 333 3.90 -12.73 -2.33
C THR A 333 3.00 -11.54 -2.61
N ALA A 334 3.37 -10.36 -2.15
CA ALA A 334 2.76 -9.11 -2.55
C ALA A 334 3.47 -8.53 -3.77
N LEU A 335 2.73 -7.94 -4.70
CA LEU A 335 3.30 -7.36 -5.92
C LEU A 335 2.52 -6.14 -6.39
N THR A 336 3.20 -5.28 -7.14
CA THR A 336 2.62 -4.12 -7.82
C THR A 336 2.88 -4.18 -9.32
N ALA A 337 1.87 -3.83 -10.12
CA ALA A 337 1.96 -3.64 -11.55
C ALA A 337 1.01 -2.49 -11.93
N GLY A 338 1.54 -1.26 -12.02
CA GLY A 338 0.75 -0.07 -12.31
C GLY A 338 -0.26 0.18 -11.20
N GLU A 339 -1.55 0.25 -11.55
CA GLU A 339 -2.63 0.43 -10.60
C GLU A 339 -2.98 -0.85 -9.82
N VAL A 340 -2.45 -2.01 -10.24
CA VAL A 340 -2.76 -3.29 -9.63
C VAL A 340 -1.82 -3.57 -8.45
N PHE A 341 -2.41 -3.71 -7.27
CA PHE A 341 -1.77 -4.27 -6.07
C PHE A 341 -2.41 -5.62 -5.73
N ALA A 342 -1.60 -6.68 -5.58
CA ALA A 342 -2.13 -8.03 -5.40
C ALA A 342 -1.24 -8.91 -4.51
N ALA A 343 -1.83 -9.96 -3.95
CA ALA A 343 -1.15 -11.02 -3.22
C ALA A 343 -1.33 -12.39 -3.91
N ALA A 344 -0.23 -13.05 -4.24
CA ALA A 344 -0.19 -14.44 -4.69
C ALA A 344 -0.03 -15.38 -3.48
N ARG A 345 -0.92 -16.36 -3.37
CA ARG A 345 -1.03 -17.26 -2.22
C ARG A 345 -0.61 -18.69 -2.57
N GLY A 346 -0.18 -19.44 -1.56
CA GLY A 346 0.24 -20.84 -1.72
C GLY A 346 -0.88 -21.83 -2.06
N ASP A 347 -2.14 -21.42 -1.93
CA ASP A 347 -3.31 -22.19 -2.39
C ASP A 347 -3.56 -22.06 -3.90
N GLY A 348 -2.67 -21.35 -4.61
CA GLY A 348 -2.76 -21.16 -6.05
C GLY A 348 -3.66 -19.99 -6.48
N ARG A 349 -4.12 -19.15 -5.54
CA ARG A 349 -4.93 -17.96 -5.83
C ARG A 349 -4.09 -16.69 -5.88
N VAL A 350 -4.59 -15.70 -6.62
CA VAL A 350 -4.11 -14.31 -6.62
C VAL A 350 -5.29 -13.45 -6.17
N VAL A 351 -5.08 -12.65 -5.12
CA VAL A 351 -6.10 -11.82 -4.48
C VAL A 351 -5.73 -10.36 -4.71
N PRO A 352 -6.60 -9.52 -5.32
CA PRO A 352 -6.37 -8.08 -5.38
C PRO A 352 -6.40 -7.48 -3.96
N LEU A 353 -5.54 -6.50 -3.71
CA LEU A 353 -5.46 -5.77 -2.46
C LEU A 353 -6.06 -4.39 -2.72
N ASP A 354 -7.35 -4.23 -2.36
CA ASP A 354 -8.14 -3.04 -2.67
C ASP A 354 -7.74 -1.84 -1.79
N VAL A 355 -6.62 -1.20 -2.10
CA VAL A 355 -6.14 0.01 -1.43
C VAL A 355 -6.71 1.28 -2.08
N GLY A 356 -6.88 2.36 -1.31
CA GLY A 356 -7.35 3.64 -1.82
C GLY A 356 -8.85 3.75 -2.09
N SER A 357 -9.61 2.68 -1.85
CA SER A 357 -11.07 2.73 -1.89
C SER A 357 -11.59 3.64 -0.77
N ALA A 358 -12.52 4.53 -1.10
CA ALA A 358 -13.12 5.46 -0.15
C ALA A 358 -14.63 5.49 -0.31
N ASP A 359 -15.34 5.56 0.80
CA ASP A 359 -16.79 5.71 0.81
C ASP A 359 -17.22 7.13 0.41
N PHE A 360 -18.53 7.38 0.41
CA PHE A 360 -19.10 8.69 0.08
C PHE A 360 -18.52 9.84 0.90
N PHE A 361 -18.16 9.60 2.17
CA PHE A 361 -17.62 10.60 3.07
C PHE A 361 -16.09 10.76 2.96
N GLY A 362 -15.44 9.95 2.12
CA GLY A 362 -13.99 9.87 2.06
C GLY A 362 -13.40 9.03 3.18
N THR A 363 -14.21 8.21 3.85
CA THR A 363 -13.71 7.22 4.82
C THR A 363 -13.10 6.08 4.04
N HIS A 364 -11.82 5.83 4.28
CA HIS A 364 -11.10 4.74 3.67
C HIS A 364 -11.48 3.44 4.37
N ARG A 365 -11.67 2.38 3.59
CA ARG A 365 -12.06 1.05 4.08
C ARG A 365 -10.91 0.08 4.02
#